data_AF-C1FLW1-F1
#
_entry.id   AF-C1FLW1-F1
#
_cell.length_a   1.000
_cell.length_b   1.000
_cell.length_c   1.000
_cell.angle_alpha   90.00
_cell.angle_beta   90.00
_cell.angle_gamma   90.00
#
_symmetry.space_group_name_H-M   'P 1'
#
loop_
_entity.id
_entity.type
_entity.pdbx_description
1 polymer ?
#
loop_
_entity_poly.entity_id
_entity_poly.type
_entity_poly.pdbx_seq_one_letter_code
_entity_poly.pdbx_strand_id
1 'polypeptide(L)'
;MDRMKRVSVKEQDPNKRITNFDEVCLGYTEEDAIEEAKRCLHCKKPMCVGKCPVSVNIPEFIEHIKEGEFEKAAKAIAKDSALPAVCGRVCPQETQCEGKCVLGIKGEPVAIGKLERFVADWSRKNNVDLSSTEEKKNKKVAVIGSGPAGLTCAGDLAKKGYDVTIFEALHEPGGVLVYGIPEFRLPKDTVVKHEIDNVKKLGVKIETNVIVGRTVTIDDLVEEDFQAIFIGSGAGLPKFMGIPGENLNGVFSANEFLTRTNLMKAFKEEYDTPIKVGEKVAVVGGGNVAMDAARTAKRLGAEVYIVYRRSESELPARVEEVHHAKEEGIKLNLLTNPVEILGDENGWVKGMKCIKMELGEPDQSGRRRPIEIPGSEFTIELDSVIMSLGTSPNPLIASTTEGLESTKRGCIVAEEETGATTKVGVFAGGDAVTGAATVILAMGAGKKAAKAIDEYLSDK
;
A
#
# COMPACT_ATOMS: atom_id res chain seq x y z
N MET A 1 30.53 -15.08 9.95
CA MET A 1 29.31 -14.26 9.89
C MET A 1 28.80 -14.03 11.30
N ASP A 2 28.63 -12.77 11.69
CA ASP A 2 27.94 -12.43 12.92
C ASP A 2 26.43 -12.59 12.70
N ARG A 3 25.84 -13.69 13.18
CA ARG A 3 24.41 -13.97 13.01
C ARG A 3 23.53 -12.90 13.67
N MET A 4 24.05 -12.10 14.60
CA MET A 4 23.27 -11.07 15.29
C MET A 4 23.09 -9.79 14.49
N LYS A 5 23.88 -9.59 13.42
CA LYS A 5 23.78 -8.43 12.54
C LYS A 5 23.24 -8.84 11.17
N ARG A 6 22.32 -8.02 10.65
CA ARG A 6 21.73 -8.14 9.33
C ARG A 6 22.73 -7.80 8.25
N VAL A 7 22.67 -8.52 7.14
CA VAL A 7 23.40 -8.17 5.93
C VAL A 7 22.80 -6.88 5.37
N SER A 8 23.62 -5.84 5.24
CA SER A 8 23.13 -4.55 4.76
C SER A 8 22.69 -4.62 3.31
N VAL A 9 21.64 -3.87 2.98
CA VAL A 9 21.20 -3.71 1.59
C VAL A 9 21.82 -2.45 1.03
N LYS A 10 22.27 -2.49 -0.23
CA LYS A 10 22.77 -1.29 -0.90
C LYS A 10 21.63 -0.32 -1.18
N GLU A 11 21.89 0.97 -0.98
CA GLU A 11 20.96 2.05 -1.28
C GLU A 11 21.62 3.07 -2.20
N GLN A 12 20.81 3.82 -2.92
CA GLN A 12 21.30 4.99 -3.64
C GLN A 12 21.81 6.06 -2.65
N ASP A 13 22.86 6.77 -3.05
CA ASP A 13 23.37 7.93 -2.34
C ASP A 13 22.27 9.00 -2.16
N PRO A 14 22.05 9.55 -0.95
CA PRO A 14 21.00 10.52 -0.69
C PRO A 14 21.03 11.75 -1.61
N ASN A 15 22.21 12.27 -1.98
CA ASN A 15 22.31 13.46 -2.83
C ASN A 15 21.99 13.14 -4.30
N LYS A 16 22.16 11.88 -4.72
CA LYS A 16 21.78 11.43 -6.06
C LYS A 16 20.31 11.05 -6.14
N ARG A 17 19.77 10.34 -5.12
CA ARG A 17 18.40 9.81 -5.17
C ARG A 17 17.31 10.87 -5.04
N ILE A 18 17.65 12.08 -4.59
CA ILE A 18 16.72 13.22 -4.59
C ILE A 18 16.56 13.86 -5.97
N THR A 19 17.34 13.50 -6.99
CA THR A 19 17.23 14.08 -8.33
C THR A 19 16.58 13.13 -9.35
N ASN A 20 16.11 11.97 -8.90
CA ASN A 20 15.48 10.96 -9.73
C ASN A 20 14.35 10.22 -9.00
N PHE A 21 13.59 9.44 -9.75
CA PHE A 21 12.49 8.60 -9.24
C PHE A 21 12.85 7.11 -9.22
N ASP A 22 14.13 6.76 -9.37
CA ASP A 22 14.58 5.37 -9.36
C ASP A 22 14.51 4.76 -7.95
N GLU A 23 14.43 3.44 -7.88
CA GLU A 23 14.28 2.71 -6.62
C GLU A 23 15.44 2.98 -5.64
N VAL A 24 15.14 3.45 -4.42
CA VAL A 24 16.17 3.81 -3.44
C VAL A 24 16.93 2.60 -2.91
N CYS A 25 16.18 1.56 -2.53
CA CYS A 25 16.75 0.32 -2.00
C CYS A 25 17.06 -0.60 -3.19
N LEU A 26 18.32 -1.03 -3.36
CA LEU A 26 18.77 -1.77 -4.55
C LEU A 26 18.61 -3.30 -4.44
N GLY A 27 18.24 -3.79 -3.25
CA GLY A 27 18.04 -5.22 -2.98
C GLY A 27 19.34 -5.97 -2.75
N TYR A 28 19.21 -7.29 -2.52
CA TYR A 28 20.35 -8.17 -2.29
C TYR A 28 20.95 -8.69 -3.61
N THR A 29 22.25 -8.93 -3.60
CA THR A 29 22.88 -9.87 -4.54
C THR A 29 22.55 -11.31 -4.14
N GLU A 30 22.85 -12.29 -5.01
CA GLU A 30 22.66 -13.71 -4.66
C GLU A 30 23.50 -14.11 -3.44
N GLU A 31 24.74 -13.60 -3.37
CA GLU A 31 25.65 -13.83 -2.24
C GLU A 31 25.08 -13.25 -0.95
N ASP A 32 24.64 -11.98 -0.97
CA ASP A 32 24.05 -11.33 0.20
C ASP A 32 22.76 -12.03 0.67
N ALA A 33 21.93 -12.48 -0.27
CA ALA A 33 20.67 -13.18 0.03
C ALA A 33 20.93 -14.55 0.69
N ILE A 34 21.89 -15.32 0.17
CA ILE A 34 22.33 -16.58 0.79
C ILE A 34 22.95 -16.30 2.17
N GLU A 35 23.73 -15.23 2.30
CA GLU A 35 24.35 -14.82 3.56
C GLU A 35 23.27 -14.51 4.62
N GLU A 36 22.29 -13.68 4.28
CA GLU A 36 21.18 -13.31 5.16
C GLU A 36 20.29 -14.52 5.48
N ALA A 37 20.01 -15.40 4.52
CA ALA A 37 19.21 -16.61 4.72
C ALA A 37 19.85 -17.56 5.75
N LYS A 38 21.19 -17.67 5.80
CA LYS A 38 21.93 -18.46 6.80
C LYS A 38 21.74 -17.97 8.23
N ARG A 39 21.18 -16.77 8.45
CA ARG A 39 20.86 -16.26 9.79
C ARG A 39 19.58 -16.87 10.36
N CYS A 40 18.69 -17.36 9.52
CA CYS A 40 17.44 -18.00 9.95
C CYS A 40 17.72 -19.20 10.86
N LEU A 41 16.98 -19.27 11.98
CA LEU A 41 17.13 -20.33 12.98
C LEU A 41 16.30 -21.59 12.66
N HIS A 42 15.54 -21.57 11.55
CA HIS A 42 14.60 -22.63 11.17
C HIS A 42 13.72 -23.07 12.36
N CYS A 43 13.08 -22.08 13.01
CA CYS A 43 12.36 -22.26 14.27
C CYS A 43 11.25 -23.32 14.13
N LYS A 44 11.20 -24.29 15.06
CA LYS A 44 10.12 -25.31 15.12
C LYS A 44 8.71 -24.69 15.21
N LYS A 45 8.60 -23.55 15.91
CA LYS A 45 7.38 -22.72 15.96
C LYS A 45 7.70 -21.36 15.31
N PRO A 46 7.49 -21.20 13.99
CA PRO A 46 7.90 -20.00 13.29
C PRO A 46 6.91 -18.86 13.54
N MET A 47 7.17 -18.07 14.59
CA MET A 47 6.36 -16.91 14.98
C MET A 47 6.24 -15.86 13.86
N CYS A 48 7.18 -15.84 12.92
CA CYS A 48 7.15 -14.99 11.73
C CYS A 48 5.97 -15.31 10.80
N VAL A 49 5.57 -16.59 10.68
CA VAL A 49 4.46 -17.03 9.81
C VAL A 49 3.13 -16.56 10.39
N GLY A 50 2.89 -16.79 11.69
CA GLY A 50 1.64 -16.42 12.35
C GLY A 50 1.36 -14.92 12.44
N LYS A 51 2.36 -14.07 12.16
CA LYS A 51 2.20 -12.62 12.09
C LYS A 51 2.13 -12.07 10.66
N CYS A 52 2.38 -12.89 9.66
CA CYS A 52 2.19 -12.53 8.26
C CYS A 52 0.70 -12.64 7.90
N PRO A 53 0.01 -11.57 7.48
CA PRO A 53 -1.43 -11.62 7.19
C PRO A 53 -1.86 -12.60 6.09
N VAL A 54 -0.95 -12.95 5.17
CA VAL A 54 -1.19 -13.98 4.13
C VAL A 54 -0.56 -15.33 4.48
N SER A 55 0.04 -15.45 5.67
CA SER A 55 0.62 -16.68 6.22
C SER A 55 1.68 -17.36 5.33
N VAL A 56 2.53 -16.58 4.66
CA VAL A 56 3.65 -17.11 3.86
C VAL A 56 4.47 -18.11 4.68
N ASN A 57 4.77 -19.28 4.11
CA ASN A 57 5.68 -20.24 4.72
C ASN A 57 7.15 -19.77 4.68
N ILE A 58 7.47 -18.83 5.58
CA ILE A 58 8.77 -18.13 5.62
C ILE A 58 9.97 -19.09 5.76
N PRO A 59 9.97 -20.09 6.67
CA PRO A 59 11.09 -21.02 6.77
C PRO A 59 11.36 -21.82 5.49
N GLU A 60 10.30 -22.25 4.77
CA GLU A 60 10.43 -23.05 3.55
C GLU A 60 11.19 -22.30 2.46
N PHE A 61 10.76 -21.08 2.12
CA PHE A 61 11.44 -20.35 1.05
C PHE A 61 12.85 -19.91 1.45
N ILE A 62 13.09 -19.59 2.73
CA ILE A 62 14.42 -19.21 3.20
C ILE A 62 15.39 -20.40 3.15
N GLU A 63 14.93 -21.62 3.44
CA GLU A 63 15.79 -22.80 3.32
C GLU A 63 16.21 -23.02 1.85
N HIS A 64 15.28 -22.86 0.90
CA HIS A 64 15.63 -22.89 -0.53
C HIS A 64 16.63 -21.79 -0.93
N ILE A 65 16.51 -20.56 -0.42
CA ILE A 65 17.51 -19.51 -0.67
C ILE A 65 18.88 -19.95 -0.15
N LYS A 66 18.94 -20.49 1.07
CA LYS A 66 20.20 -20.94 1.70
C LYS A 66 20.91 -22.03 0.89
N GLU A 67 20.15 -22.88 0.20
CA GLU A 67 20.65 -23.93 -0.70
C GLU A 67 20.94 -23.44 -2.13
N GLY A 68 20.63 -22.18 -2.47
CA GLY A 68 20.79 -21.61 -3.81
C GLY A 68 19.66 -22.03 -4.78
N GLU A 69 18.56 -22.59 -4.28
CA GLU A 69 17.45 -23.11 -5.05
C GLU A 69 16.36 -22.04 -5.29
N PHE A 70 16.72 -20.92 -5.91
CA PHE A 70 15.86 -19.72 -5.99
C PHE A 70 14.51 -19.95 -6.72
N GLU A 71 14.47 -20.82 -7.73
CA GLU A 71 13.21 -21.18 -8.39
C GLU A 71 12.25 -21.89 -7.45
N LYS A 72 12.75 -22.81 -6.62
CA LYS A 72 11.93 -23.49 -5.61
C LYS A 72 11.47 -22.52 -4.52
N ALA A 73 12.32 -21.57 -4.13
CA ALA A 73 11.93 -20.49 -3.22
C ALA A 73 10.78 -19.66 -3.82
N ALA A 74 10.85 -19.31 -5.11
CA ALA A 74 9.80 -18.55 -5.79
C ALA A 74 8.47 -19.32 -5.83
N LYS A 75 8.51 -20.61 -6.19
CA LYS A 75 7.33 -21.49 -6.19
C LYS A 75 6.75 -21.67 -4.78
N ALA A 76 7.59 -21.74 -3.74
CA ALA A 76 7.13 -21.82 -2.36
C ALA A 76 6.38 -20.56 -1.94
N ILE A 77 6.90 -19.37 -2.26
CA ILE A 77 6.22 -18.10 -1.96
C ILE A 77 4.90 -17.97 -2.76
N ALA A 78 4.89 -18.38 -4.02
CA ALA A 78 3.73 -18.27 -4.90
C ALA A 78 2.53 -19.13 -4.46
N LYS A 79 2.73 -20.13 -3.58
CA LYS A 79 1.63 -20.85 -2.92
C LYS A 79 0.79 -19.92 -2.05
N ASP A 80 1.42 -18.94 -1.41
CA ASP A 80 0.80 -18.12 -0.36
C ASP A 80 0.57 -16.66 -0.73
N SER A 81 1.39 -16.10 -1.62
CA SER A 81 1.40 -14.68 -1.96
C SER A 81 1.22 -14.47 -3.46
N ALA A 82 0.29 -13.59 -3.83
CA ALA A 82 0.07 -13.18 -5.21
C ALA A 82 0.98 -12.02 -5.65
N LEU A 83 1.60 -11.29 -4.72
CA LEU A 83 2.36 -10.06 -5.00
C LEU A 83 3.68 -9.99 -4.18
N PRO A 84 4.54 -11.02 -4.20
CA PRO A 84 5.72 -11.08 -3.34
C PRO A 84 6.73 -9.96 -3.58
N ALA A 85 6.93 -9.53 -4.83
CA ALA A 85 7.85 -8.43 -5.15
C ALA A 85 7.37 -7.09 -4.57
N VAL A 86 6.04 -6.94 -4.41
CA VAL A 86 5.41 -5.78 -3.77
C VAL A 86 5.56 -5.88 -2.24
N CYS A 87 5.18 -7.02 -1.66
CA CYS A 87 5.21 -7.23 -0.20
C CYS A 87 6.60 -7.04 0.40
N GLY A 88 7.63 -7.61 -0.26
CA GLY A 88 9.02 -7.47 0.18
C GLY A 88 9.52 -6.01 0.20
N ARG A 89 8.88 -5.12 -0.56
CA ARG A 89 9.21 -3.68 -0.63
C ARG A 89 8.44 -2.84 0.37
N VAL A 90 7.13 -3.06 0.50
CA VAL A 90 6.23 -2.07 1.13
C VAL A 90 5.63 -2.51 2.47
N CYS A 91 5.74 -3.79 2.84
CA CYS A 91 5.27 -4.26 4.14
C CYS A 91 6.01 -3.55 5.29
N PRO A 92 5.33 -3.15 6.37
CA PRO A 92 6.00 -2.69 7.59
C PRO A 92 6.47 -3.90 8.41
N GLN A 93 7.53 -4.56 7.96
CA GLN A 93 7.97 -5.85 8.53
C GLN A 93 8.29 -5.75 10.04
N GLU A 94 8.70 -4.58 10.52
CA GLU A 94 8.98 -4.27 11.92
C GLU A 94 7.77 -4.47 12.84
N THR A 95 6.56 -4.37 12.32
CA THR A 95 5.31 -4.64 13.06
C THR A 95 4.67 -6.00 12.69
N GLN A 96 5.33 -6.76 11.81
CA GLN A 96 4.82 -7.98 11.21
C GLN A 96 5.77 -9.17 11.38
N CYS A 97 6.20 -9.80 10.29
CA CYS A 97 7.01 -11.02 10.29
C CYS A 97 8.35 -10.84 10.98
N GLU A 98 9.04 -9.72 10.74
CA GLU A 98 10.35 -9.43 11.35
C GLU A 98 10.21 -9.01 12.82
N GLY A 99 9.15 -8.27 13.16
CA GLY A 99 8.82 -7.90 14.54
C GLY A 99 8.53 -9.08 15.48
N LYS A 100 8.32 -10.29 14.94
CA LYS A 100 8.15 -11.55 15.68
C LYS A 100 9.25 -12.58 15.41
N CYS A 101 10.31 -12.20 14.71
CA CYS A 101 11.44 -13.10 14.48
C CYS A 101 12.17 -13.39 15.81
N VAL A 102 12.39 -14.67 16.13
CA VAL A 102 13.06 -15.08 17.39
C VAL A 102 14.49 -14.53 17.49
N LEU A 103 15.20 -14.42 16.36
CA LEU A 103 16.53 -13.83 16.31
C LEU A 103 16.52 -12.34 16.72
N GLY A 104 15.44 -11.64 16.41
CA GLY A 104 15.21 -10.23 16.77
C GLY A 104 15.09 -9.95 18.26
N ILE A 105 15.01 -10.99 19.11
CA ILE A 105 14.95 -10.81 20.58
C ILE A 105 16.31 -10.39 21.15
N LYS A 106 17.41 -10.91 20.58
CA LYS A 106 18.79 -10.67 21.07
C LYS A 106 19.69 -9.97 20.07
N GLY A 107 19.31 -9.93 18.80
CA GLY A 107 20.03 -9.24 17.74
C GLY A 107 19.04 -8.64 16.75
N GLU A 108 19.47 -8.44 15.50
CA GLU A 108 18.59 -7.95 14.45
C GLU A 108 17.76 -9.11 13.86
N PRO A 109 16.46 -8.91 13.56
CA PRO A 109 15.66 -9.95 12.93
C PRO A 109 16.19 -10.30 11.54
N VAL A 110 15.90 -11.53 11.08
CA VAL A 110 16.15 -11.92 9.68
C VAL A 110 15.42 -10.95 8.75
N ALA A 111 16.07 -10.48 7.69
CA ALA A 111 15.51 -9.54 6.71
C ALA A 111 14.52 -10.24 5.75
N ILE A 112 13.45 -10.78 6.30
CA ILE A 112 12.44 -11.58 5.59
C ILE A 112 11.90 -10.82 4.39
N GLY A 113 11.58 -9.52 4.54
CA GLY A 113 11.06 -8.73 3.42
C GLY A 113 12.07 -8.57 2.28
N LYS A 114 13.35 -8.40 2.62
CA LYS A 114 14.43 -8.26 1.61
C LYS A 114 14.72 -9.59 0.91
N LEU A 115 14.62 -10.72 1.61
CA LEU A 115 14.72 -12.06 1.03
C LEU A 115 13.52 -12.38 0.11
N GLU A 116 12.29 -12.06 0.54
CA GLU A 116 11.09 -12.19 -0.29
C GLU A 116 11.21 -11.36 -1.58
N ARG A 117 11.64 -10.09 -1.44
CA ARG A 117 11.93 -9.23 -2.58
C ARG A 117 12.98 -9.84 -3.51
N PHE A 118 14.09 -10.33 -2.97
CA PHE A 118 15.17 -10.91 -3.76
C PHE A 118 14.67 -12.08 -4.61
N VAL A 119 13.94 -13.03 -4.00
CA VAL A 119 13.39 -14.19 -4.70
C VAL A 119 12.43 -13.76 -5.80
N ALA A 120 11.53 -12.80 -5.53
CA ALA A 120 10.58 -12.32 -6.51
C ALA A 120 11.27 -11.57 -7.68
N ASP A 121 12.27 -10.74 -7.39
CA ASP A 121 13.06 -10.04 -8.42
C ASP A 121 13.88 -11.03 -9.26
N TRP A 122 14.44 -12.08 -8.64
CA TRP A 122 15.16 -13.15 -9.33
C TRP A 122 14.21 -13.98 -10.22
N SER A 123 13.05 -14.35 -9.70
CA SER A 123 11.98 -15.06 -10.41
C SER A 123 11.57 -14.33 -11.68
N ARG A 124 11.34 -13.01 -11.57
CA ARG A 124 11.04 -12.14 -12.71
C ARG A 124 12.16 -12.15 -13.76
N LYS A 125 13.41 -11.94 -13.35
CA LYS A 125 14.57 -11.87 -14.26
C LYS A 125 14.81 -13.20 -15.00
N ASN A 126 14.46 -14.32 -14.38
CA ASN A 126 14.63 -15.66 -14.93
C ASN A 126 13.35 -16.25 -15.55
N ASN A 127 12.26 -15.46 -15.64
CA ASN A 127 10.98 -15.87 -16.22
C ASN A 127 10.42 -17.19 -15.63
N VAL A 128 10.54 -17.37 -14.32
CA VAL A 128 9.98 -18.56 -13.65
C VAL A 128 8.47 -18.61 -13.86
N ASP A 129 7.98 -19.78 -14.26
CA ASP A 129 6.56 -20.01 -14.42
C ASP A 129 5.88 -20.29 -13.07
N LEU A 130 4.91 -19.42 -12.74
CA LEU A 130 4.10 -19.47 -11.52
C LEU A 130 2.60 -19.64 -11.85
N SER A 131 2.27 -20.02 -13.09
CA SER A 131 0.89 -20.01 -13.63
C SER A 131 0.10 -21.32 -13.43
N SER A 132 0.54 -22.18 -12.50
CA SER A 132 -0.14 -23.45 -12.22
C SER A 132 -1.54 -23.23 -11.65
N THR A 133 -2.53 -23.93 -12.21
CA THR A 133 -3.95 -23.86 -11.79
C THR A 133 -4.54 -25.27 -11.70
N GLU A 134 -5.58 -25.42 -10.87
CA GLU A 134 -6.43 -26.60 -10.79
C GLU A 134 -7.37 -26.71 -12.01
N GLU A 135 -8.10 -27.82 -12.12
CA GLU A 135 -9.09 -28.03 -13.18
C GLU A 135 -10.17 -26.94 -13.19
N LYS A 136 -10.61 -26.56 -14.40
CA LYS A 136 -11.61 -25.49 -14.57
C LYS A 136 -12.95 -25.89 -13.96
N LYS A 137 -13.47 -25.02 -13.08
CA LYS A 137 -14.78 -25.19 -12.43
C LYS A 137 -15.95 -24.65 -13.27
N ASN A 138 -15.67 -23.88 -14.32
CA ASN A 138 -16.68 -23.21 -15.17
C ASN A 138 -17.69 -22.35 -14.38
N LYS A 139 -17.22 -21.74 -13.29
CA LYS A 139 -17.98 -20.83 -12.42
C LYS A 139 -17.36 -19.43 -12.50
N LYS A 140 -18.18 -18.40 -12.73
CA LYS A 140 -17.73 -17.02 -12.93
C LYS A 140 -17.71 -16.24 -11.63
N VAL A 141 -16.62 -15.48 -11.39
CA VAL A 141 -16.49 -14.56 -10.25
C VAL A 141 -16.08 -13.17 -10.71
N ALA A 142 -16.80 -12.15 -10.27
CA ALA A 142 -16.43 -10.75 -10.51
C ALA A 142 -15.63 -10.20 -9.34
N VAL A 143 -14.59 -9.43 -9.64
CA VAL A 143 -13.76 -8.74 -8.66
C VAL A 143 -13.79 -7.24 -8.97
N ILE A 144 -14.29 -6.43 -8.05
CA ILE A 144 -14.43 -4.99 -8.21
C ILE A 144 -13.23 -4.28 -7.57
N GLY A 145 -12.36 -3.71 -8.39
CA GLY A 145 -11.12 -3.06 -8.01
C GLY A 145 -9.89 -3.95 -8.17
N SER A 146 -8.87 -3.44 -8.84
CA SER A 146 -7.60 -4.14 -9.12
C SER A 146 -6.48 -3.83 -8.12
N GLY A 147 -6.83 -3.36 -6.91
CA GLY A 147 -5.87 -3.16 -5.83
C GLY A 147 -5.33 -4.49 -5.26
N PRO A 148 -4.47 -4.43 -4.22
CA PRO A 148 -3.87 -5.62 -3.63
C PRO A 148 -4.87 -6.70 -3.19
N ALA A 149 -6.01 -6.28 -2.62
CA ALA A 149 -7.08 -7.20 -2.22
C ALA A 149 -7.71 -7.91 -3.43
N GLY A 150 -8.06 -7.16 -4.48
CA GLY A 150 -8.67 -7.70 -5.69
C GLY A 150 -7.72 -8.61 -6.47
N LEU A 151 -6.47 -8.20 -6.67
CA LEU A 151 -5.46 -9.03 -7.33
C LEU A 151 -5.19 -10.34 -6.58
N THR A 152 -5.16 -10.30 -5.24
CA THR A 152 -4.98 -11.51 -4.42
C THR A 152 -6.19 -12.42 -4.51
N CYS A 153 -7.40 -11.87 -4.33
CA CYS A 153 -8.63 -12.64 -4.43
C CYS A 153 -8.76 -13.30 -5.82
N ALA A 154 -8.51 -12.54 -6.88
CA ALA A 154 -8.58 -13.03 -8.24
C ALA A 154 -7.53 -14.11 -8.54
N GLY A 155 -6.28 -13.90 -8.13
CA GLY A 155 -5.20 -14.87 -8.32
C GLY A 155 -5.48 -16.19 -7.60
N ASP A 156 -5.94 -16.14 -6.36
CA ASP A 156 -6.24 -17.35 -5.57
C ASP A 156 -7.46 -18.10 -6.11
N LEU A 157 -8.51 -17.40 -6.56
CA LEU A 157 -9.65 -18.02 -7.24
C LEU A 157 -9.27 -18.61 -8.60
N ALA A 158 -8.44 -17.93 -9.38
CA ALA A 158 -7.96 -18.46 -10.67
C ALA A 158 -7.13 -19.73 -10.49
N LYS A 159 -6.27 -19.80 -9.45
CA LYS A 159 -5.56 -21.03 -9.07
C LYS A 159 -6.49 -22.20 -8.77
N LYS A 160 -7.68 -21.93 -8.22
CA LYS A 160 -8.73 -22.94 -7.97
C LYS A 160 -9.62 -23.24 -9.18
N GLY A 161 -9.30 -22.71 -10.36
CA GLY A 161 -10.01 -23.03 -11.60
C GLY A 161 -11.27 -22.20 -11.90
N TYR A 162 -11.53 -21.11 -11.17
CA TYR A 162 -12.65 -20.19 -11.47
C TYR A 162 -12.35 -19.29 -12.69
N ASP A 163 -13.39 -18.84 -13.41
CA ASP A 163 -13.28 -17.79 -14.44
C ASP A 163 -13.47 -16.42 -13.78
N VAL A 164 -12.37 -15.69 -13.61
CA VAL A 164 -12.35 -14.44 -12.83
C VAL A 164 -12.17 -13.24 -13.75
N THR A 165 -13.05 -12.24 -13.58
CA THR A 165 -12.93 -10.94 -14.24
C THR A 165 -12.81 -9.84 -13.20
N ILE A 166 -11.73 -9.05 -13.29
CA ILE A 166 -11.52 -7.84 -12.50
C ILE A 166 -12.08 -6.64 -13.26
N PHE A 167 -12.88 -5.81 -12.60
CA PHE A 167 -13.37 -4.53 -13.10
C PHE A 167 -12.63 -3.40 -12.37
N GLU A 168 -11.90 -2.57 -13.12
CA GLU A 168 -11.08 -1.47 -12.60
C GLU A 168 -11.56 -0.12 -13.14
N ALA A 169 -11.71 0.86 -12.24
CA ALA A 169 -12.20 2.19 -12.59
C ALA A 169 -11.16 3.03 -13.35
N LEU A 170 -9.88 2.89 -13.02
CA LEU A 170 -8.79 3.59 -13.68
C LEU A 170 -8.37 2.91 -14.99
N HIS A 171 -7.58 3.62 -15.79
CA HIS A 171 -7.04 3.10 -17.05
C HIS A 171 -5.89 2.10 -16.86
N GLU A 172 -5.27 2.07 -15.68
CA GLU A 172 -4.24 1.09 -15.30
C GLU A 172 -4.64 0.31 -14.04
N PRO A 173 -4.43 -1.03 -14.02
CA PRO A 173 -4.68 -1.84 -12.85
C PRO A 173 -3.58 -1.76 -11.79
N GLY A 174 -3.91 -2.05 -10.54
CA GLY A 174 -2.98 -2.12 -9.40
C GLY A 174 -3.37 -1.22 -8.22
N GLY A 175 -4.36 -0.34 -8.39
CA GLY A 175 -4.82 0.57 -7.34
C GLY A 175 -3.67 1.40 -6.76
N VAL A 176 -3.56 1.45 -5.42
CA VAL A 176 -2.53 2.23 -4.71
C VAL A 176 -1.10 1.83 -5.11
N LEU A 177 -0.90 0.62 -5.63
CA LEU A 177 0.40 0.17 -6.13
C LEU A 177 0.84 0.96 -7.36
N VAL A 178 -0.09 1.54 -8.12
CA VAL A 178 0.19 2.34 -9.31
C VAL A 178 0.04 3.84 -9.04
N TYR A 179 -1.11 4.29 -8.53
CA TYR A 179 -1.33 5.73 -8.35
C TYR A 179 -0.76 6.31 -7.05
N GLY A 180 -0.52 5.47 -6.03
CA GLY A 180 -0.23 5.94 -4.67
C GLY A 180 1.24 5.87 -4.29
N ILE A 181 1.79 4.66 -4.22
CA ILE A 181 3.19 4.42 -3.82
C ILE A 181 4.10 4.91 -4.96
N PRO A 182 5.13 5.73 -4.73
CA PRO A 182 5.98 6.22 -5.82
C PRO A 182 6.95 5.18 -6.40
N GLU A 183 7.48 5.47 -7.59
CA GLU A 183 8.46 4.64 -8.33
C GLU A 183 9.71 4.32 -7.49
N PHE A 184 10.19 5.31 -6.71
CA PHE A 184 11.40 5.19 -5.90
C PHE A 184 11.27 4.22 -4.70
N ARG A 185 10.05 3.73 -4.42
CA ARG A 185 9.76 2.65 -3.46
C ARG A 185 9.24 1.38 -4.12
N LEU A 186 8.45 1.54 -5.18
CA LEU A 186 7.79 0.44 -5.86
C LEU A 186 7.75 0.71 -7.38
N PRO A 187 8.70 0.16 -8.14
CA PRO A 187 8.75 0.35 -9.59
C PRO A 187 7.50 -0.17 -10.30
N LYS A 188 6.91 0.62 -11.19
CA LYS A 188 5.65 0.29 -11.86
C LYS A 188 5.85 -0.70 -12.97
N ASP A 189 6.70 -0.34 -13.92
CA ASP A 189 6.87 -1.11 -15.15
C ASP A 189 7.57 -2.44 -14.91
N THR A 190 8.55 -2.47 -14.00
CA THR A 190 9.32 -3.68 -13.76
C THR A 190 8.71 -4.57 -12.68
N VAL A 191 8.07 -4.01 -11.63
CA VAL A 191 7.56 -4.80 -10.49
C VAL A 191 6.05 -4.96 -10.57
N VAL A 192 5.28 -3.87 -10.45
CA VAL A 192 3.81 -3.95 -10.33
C VAL A 192 3.18 -4.57 -11.58
N LYS A 193 3.57 -4.09 -12.76
CA LYS A 193 3.09 -4.63 -14.03
C LYS A 193 3.40 -6.12 -14.18
N HIS A 194 4.60 -6.55 -13.81
CA HIS A 194 4.98 -7.95 -13.88
C HIS A 194 4.14 -8.85 -12.95
N GLU A 195 3.88 -8.39 -11.73
CA GLU A 195 3.01 -9.11 -10.79
C GLU A 195 1.57 -9.23 -11.32
N ILE A 196 1.04 -8.14 -11.89
CA ILE A 196 -0.28 -8.16 -12.55
C ILE A 196 -0.28 -9.11 -13.76
N ASP A 197 0.77 -9.12 -14.55
CA ASP A 197 0.91 -10.04 -15.68
C ASP A 197 1.00 -11.50 -15.22
N ASN A 198 1.60 -11.79 -14.06
CA ASN A 198 1.56 -13.13 -13.47
C ASN A 198 0.15 -13.54 -13.06
N VAL A 199 -0.65 -12.61 -12.52
CA VAL A 199 -2.07 -12.86 -12.23
C VAL A 199 -2.85 -13.11 -13.54
N LYS A 200 -2.59 -12.36 -14.60
CA LYS A 200 -3.20 -12.60 -15.92
C LYS A 200 -2.83 -13.96 -16.51
N LYS A 201 -1.60 -14.45 -16.30
CA LYS A 201 -1.17 -15.78 -16.75
C LYS A 201 -1.97 -16.91 -16.10
N LEU A 202 -2.58 -16.69 -14.93
CA LEU A 202 -3.52 -17.65 -14.31
C LEU A 202 -4.88 -17.69 -15.03
N GLY A 203 -5.10 -16.84 -16.03
CA GLY A 203 -6.34 -16.72 -16.80
C GLY A 203 -7.30 -15.64 -16.30
N VAL A 204 -6.87 -14.77 -15.39
CA VAL A 204 -7.66 -13.63 -14.90
C VAL A 204 -7.81 -12.57 -15.99
N LYS A 205 -9.05 -12.15 -16.26
CA LYS A 205 -9.36 -11.03 -17.16
C LYS A 205 -9.41 -9.73 -16.36
N ILE A 206 -8.97 -8.62 -16.96
CA ILE A 206 -9.00 -7.30 -16.32
C ILE A 206 -9.59 -6.29 -17.30
N GLU A 207 -10.76 -5.76 -16.96
CA GLU A 207 -11.46 -4.72 -17.70
C GLU A 207 -11.24 -3.38 -17.01
N THR A 208 -10.47 -2.48 -17.64
CA THR A 208 -10.17 -1.14 -17.13
C THR A 208 -11.20 -0.11 -17.60
N ASN A 209 -11.21 1.07 -16.98
CA ASN A 209 -12.18 2.14 -17.24
C ASN A 209 -13.65 1.74 -16.97
N VAL A 210 -13.88 0.78 -16.06
CA VAL A 210 -15.21 0.33 -15.64
C VAL A 210 -15.49 0.81 -14.22
N ILE A 211 -16.37 1.80 -14.09
CA ILE A 211 -16.77 2.36 -12.81
C ILE A 211 -18.01 1.62 -12.30
N VAL A 212 -17.84 0.64 -11.42
CA VAL A 212 -18.97 -0.09 -10.83
C VAL A 212 -19.79 0.84 -9.92
N GLY A 213 -21.11 0.84 -10.09
CA GLY A 213 -22.08 1.80 -9.58
C GLY A 213 -22.39 2.97 -10.54
N ARG A 214 -21.74 3.02 -11.71
CA ARG A 214 -22.06 3.97 -12.80
C ARG A 214 -22.09 3.32 -14.17
N THR A 215 -20.98 2.73 -14.61
CA THR A 215 -20.86 2.05 -15.92
C THR A 215 -21.67 0.75 -15.93
N VAL A 216 -21.55 0.00 -14.85
CA VAL A 216 -22.33 -1.22 -14.53
C VAL A 216 -22.62 -1.22 -13.04
N THR A 217 -23.68 -1.88 -12.60
CA THR A 217 -24.02 -2.07 -11.18
C THR A 217 -23.67 -3.48 -10.72
N ILE A 218 -23.75 -3.75 -9.40
CA ILE A 218 -23.58 -5.10 -8.88
C ILE A 218 -24.67 -6.03 -9.40
N ASP A 219 -25.90 -5.52 -9.55
CA ASP A 219 -27.02 -6.32 -10.04
C ASP A 219 -26.85 -6.67 -11.53
N ASP A 220 -26.34 -5.76 -12.35
CA ASP A 220 -25.98 -6.07 -13.75
C ASP A 220 -24.94 -7.21 -13.84
N LEU A 221 -23.96 -7.24 -12.93
CA LEU A 221 -22.97 -8.33 -12.89
C LEU A 221 -23.63 -9.67 -12.50
N VAL A 222 -24.63 -9.66 -11.61
CA VAL A 222 -25.39 -10.88 -11.31
C VAL A 222 -26.19 -11.35 -12.53
N GLU A 223 -26.78 -10.42 -13.28
CA GLU A 223 -27.51 -10.73 -14.54
C GLU A 223 -26.59 -11.31 -15.63
N GLU A 224 -25.30 -10.93 -15.65
CA GLU A 224 -24.25 -11.48 -16.52
C GLU A 224 -23.67 -12.83 -16.05
N ASP A 225 -24.38 -13.52 -15.15
CA ASP A 225 -24.07 -14.86 -14.64
C ASP A 225 -22.79 -14.93 -13.77
N PHE A 226 -22.39 -13.83 -13.14
CA PHE A 226 -21.39 -13.88 -12.07
C PHE A 226 -22.01 -14.46 -10.80
N GLN A 227 -21.52 -15.63 -10.37
CA GLN A 227 -22.11 -16.39 -9.26
C GLN A 227 -21.65 -15.93 -7.88
N ALA A 228 -20.54 -15.19 -7.83
CA ALA A 228 -20.04 -14.49 -6.66
C ALA A 228 -19.35 -13.19 -7.08
N ILE A 229 -19.38 -12.20 -6.20
CA ILE A 229 -18.77 -10.87 -6.42
C ILE A 229 -17.90 -10.52 -5.22
N PHE A 230 -16.67 -10.07 -5.46
CA PHE A 230 -15.78 -9.56 -4.42
C PHE A 230 -15.52 -8.05 -4.61
N ILE A 231 -15.74 -7.26 -3.58
CA ILE A 231 -15.50 -5.81 -3.57
C ILE A 231 -14.17 -5.51 -2.88
N GLY A 232 -13.17 -5.14 -3.68
CA GLY A 232 -11.84 -4.71 -3.28
C GLY A 232 -11.54 -3.27 -3.68
N SER A 233 -12.55 -2.40 -3.70
CA SER A 233 -12.46 -1.01 -4.22
C SER A 233 -11.60 -0.05 -3.38
N GLY A 234 -11.21 -0.47 -2.18
CA GLY A 234 -10.37 0.30 -1.26
C GLY A 234 -11.03 1.57 -0.69
N ALA A 235 -10.18 2.44 -0.12
CA ALA A 235 -10.55 3.73 0.44
C ALA A 235 -9.85 4.87 -0.32
N GLY A 236 -10.50 5.38 -1.38
CA GLY A 236 -9.91 6.37 -2.28
C GLY A 236 -10.31 7.83 -2.06
N LEU A 237 -11.32 8.11 -1.22
CA LEU A 237 -11.83 9.47 -1.04
C LEU A 237 -10.94 10.26 -0.04
N PRO A 238 -10.31 11.38 -0.43
CA PRO A 238 -9.43 12.13 0.45
C PRO A 238 -10.20 12.88 1.55
N LYS A 239 -9.52 13.17 2.66
CA LYS A 239 -10.04 13.99 3.75
C LYS A 239 -9.29 15.31 3.83
N PHE A 240 -10.03 16.37 4.13
CA PHE A 240 -9.54 17.71 4.44
C PHE A 240 -9.87 18.05 5.90
N MET A 241 -9.18 19.02 6.49
CA MET A 241 -9.36 19.41 7.90
C MET A 241 -10.62 20.25 8.11
N GLY A 242 -11.11 20.95 7.08
CA GLY A 242 -12.15 21.96 7.18
C GLY A 242 -11.64 23.30 7.72
N ILE A 243 -10.36 23.62 7.53
CA ILE A 243 -9.77 24.88 7.99
C ILE A 243 -9.87 25.97 6.90
N PRO A 244 -9.85 27.27 7.28
CA PRO A 244 -9.84 28.34 6.29
C PRO A 244 -8.63 28.24 5.34
N GLY A 245 -8.86 28.51 4.06
CA GLY A 245 -7.83 28.51 3.03
C GLY A 245 -7.55 27.17 2.33
N GLU A 246 -8.24 26.08 2.67
CA GLU A 246 -8.03 24.76 2.02
C GLU A 246 -8.37 24.71 0.52
N ASN A 247 -9.07 25.72 -0.01
CA ASN A 247 -9.41 25.82 -1.43
C ASN A 247 -8.46 26.74 -2.22
N LEU A 248 -7.36 27.21 -1.62
CA LEU A 248 -6.38 28.07 -2.30
C LEU A 248 -5.60 27.29 -3.37
N ASN A 249 -5.13 28.01 -4.39
CA ASN A 249 -4.22 27.43 -5.38
C ASN A 249 -2.90 27.03 -4.72
N GLY A 250 -2.43 25.81 -5.00
CA GLY A 250 -1.26 25.22 -4.32
C GLY A 250 -1.61 24.32 -3.14
N VAL A 251 -2.90 24.20 -2.79
CA VAL A 251 -3.38 23.15 -1.89
C VAL A 251 -3.74 21.91 -2.70
N PHE A 252 -3.20 20.76 -2.30
CA PHE A 252 -3.47 19.45 -2.91
C PHE A 252 -3.98 18.48 -1.87
N SER A 253 -4.85 17.54 -2.28
CA SER A 253 -4.91 16.27 -1.55
C SER A 253 -3.68 15.43 -1.91
N ALA A 254 -3.17 14.63 -0.97
CA ALA A 254 -2.09 13.70 -1.28
C ALA A 254 -2.48 12.71 -2.39
N ASN A 255 -3.76 12.32 -2.46
CA ASN A 255 -4.29 11.47 -3.53
C ASN A 255 -4.13 12.14 -4.90
N GLU A 256 -4.52 13.41 -5.04
CA GLU A 256 -4.33 14.15 -6.30
C GLU A 256 -2.85 14.27 -6.65
N PHE A 257 -2.04 14.75 -5.70
CA PHE A 257 -0.62 14.99 -5.92
C PHE A 257 0.10 13.72 -6.39
N LEU A 258 -0.10 12.61 -5.67
CA LEU A 258 0.51 11.32 -6.01
C LEU A 258 -0.08 10.70 -7.27
N THR A 259 -1.37 10.88 -7.56
CA THR A 259 -1.96 10.38 -8.82
C THR A 259 -1.35 11.12 -10.02
N ARG A 260 -1.21 12.44 -9.94
CA ARG A 260 -0.54 13.23 -10.99
C ARG A 260 0.90 12.76 -11.20
N THR A 261 1.66 12.55 -10.13
CA THR A 261 3.06 12.14 -10.29
C THR A 261 3.21 10.68 -10.72
N ASN A 262 2.48 9.76 -10.11
CA ASN A 262 2.74 8.33 -10.28
C ASN A 262 1.98 7.75 -11.47
N LEU A 263 0.66 7.94 -11.53
CA LEU A 263 -0.17 7.41 -12.61
C LEU A 263 0.00 8.24 -13.88
N MET A 264 -0.06 9.57 -13.75
CA MET A 264 0.01 10.46 -14.91
C MET A 264 1.44 10.89 -15.27
N LYS A 265 2.45 10.45 -14.51
CA LYS A 265 3.89 10.70 -14.77
C LYS A 265 4.25 12.17 -14.93
N ALA A 266 3.55 13.06 -14.22
CA ALA A 266 3.72 14.52 -14.31
C ALA A 266 5.13 15.05 -13.94
N PHE A 267 6.01 14.20 -13.40
CA PHE A 267 7.41 14.53 -13.19
C PHE A 267 8.28 14.45 -14.45
N LYS A 268 7.71 14.01 -15.59
CA LYS A 268 8.38 13.92 -16.89
C LYS A 268 7.73 14.91 -17.87
N GLU A 269 8.55 15.71 -18.55
CA GLU A 269 8.08 16.71 -19.52
C GLU A 269 7.36 16.12 -20.74
N GLU A 270 7.58 14.83 -21.04
CA GLU A 270 6.97 14.12 -22.15
C GLU A 270 5.49 13.72 -21.93
N TYR A 271 4.95 13.92 -20.72
CA TYR A 271 3.55 13.64 -20.37
C TYR A 271 2.72 14.92 -20.25
N ASP A 272 1.47 14.88 -20.72
CA ASP A 272 0.60 16.06 -20.80
C ASP A 272 0.11 16.60 -19.45
N THR A 273 0.12 15.77 -18.39
CA THR A 273 -0.44 16.17 -17.09
C THR A 273 0.54 17.09 -16.35
N PRO A 274 0.16 18.33 -16.03
CA PRO A 274 1.03 19.23 -15.30
C PRO A 274 1.02 18.91 -13.80
N ILE A 275 2.12 19.26 -13.14
CA ILE A 275 2.21 19.41 -11.69
C ILE A 275 2.93 20.70 -11.34
N LYS A 276 2.35 21.46 -10.41
CA LYS A 276 2.99 22.66 -9.87
C LYS A 276 3.39 22.38 -8.43
N VAL A 277 4.70 22.45 -8.18
CA VAL A 277 5.27 22.36 -6.84
C VAL A 277 5.94 23.69 -6.54
N GLY A 278 5.58 24.29 -5.41
CA GLY A 278 6.23 25.52 -4.97
C GLY A 278 7.63 25.28 -4.40
N GLU A 279 8.36 26.35 -4.09
CA GLU A 279 9.73 26.26 -3.56
C GLU A 279 9.74 25.68 -2.15
N LYS A 280 8.75 26.06 -1.32
CA LYS A 280 8.53 25.54 0.04
C LYS A 280 7.19 24.81 0.12
N VAL A 281 7.23 23.53 0.48
CA VAL A 281 6.04 22.67 0.54
C VAL A 281 5.83 22.14 1.96
N ALA A 282 4.63 22.26 2.50
CA ALA A 282 4.23 21.50 3.69
C ALA A 282 3.39 20.28 3.32
N VAL A 283 3.68 19.15 3.95
CA VAL A 283 2.85 17.94 3.91
C VAL A 283 2.23 17.71 5.27
N VAL A 284 0.91 17.79 5.36
CA VAL A 284 0.17 17.65 6.61
C VAL A 284 -0.19 16.19 6.84
N GLY A 285 0.53 15.52 7.74
CA GLY A 285 0.35 14.10 8.03
C GLY A 285 1.64 13.42 8.50
N GLY A 286 1.55 12.14 8.87
CA GLY A 286 2.71 11.37 9.34
C GLY A 286 2.75 9.91 8.91
N GLY A 287 1.83 9.50 8.03
CA GLY A 287 1.78 8.13 7.49
C GLY A 287 2.63 7.96 6.24
N ASN A 288 2.64 6.74 5.68
CA ASN A 288 3.39 6.44 4.46
C ASN A 288 3.03 7.38 3.30
N VAL A 289 1.74 7.69 3.12
CA VAL A 289 1.28 8.66 2.10
C VAL A 289 1.90 10.04 2.28
N ALA A 290 2.10 10.49 3.53
CA ALA A 290 2.76 11.76 3.82
C ALA A 290 4.25 11.70 3.48
N MET A 291 4.92 10.59 3.81
CA MET A 291 6.33 10.38 3.45
C MET A 291 6.51 10.32 1.92
N ASP A 292 5.61 9.63 1.22
CA ASP A 292 5.62 9.52 -0.22
C ASP A 292 5.42 10.88 -0.88
N ALA A 293 4.40 11.64 -0.47
CA ALA A 293 4.17 13.00 -0.98
C ALA A 293 5.35 13.93 -0.70
N ALA A 294 5.93 13.88 0.51
CA ALA A 294 7.05 14.72 0.90
C ALA A 294 8.32 14.40 0.08
N ARG A 295 8.63 13.12 -0.11
CA ARG A 295 9.80 12.65 -0.87
C ARG A 295 9.63 12.87 -2.38
N THR A 296 8.40 12.82 -2.88
CA THR A 296 8.08 13.23 -4.25
C THR A 296 8.24 14.73 -4.44
N ALA A 297 7.70 15.57 -3.54
CA ALA A 297 7.89 17.02 -3.61
C ALA A 297 9.38 17.41 -3.54
N LYS A 298 10.17 16.71 -2.71
CA LYS A 298 11.62 16.91 -2.62
C LYS A 298 12.32 16.63 -3.96
N ARG A 299 11.91 15.57 -4.65
CA ARG A 299 12.44 15.21 -5.98
C ARG A 299 12.05 16.17 -7.09
N LEU A 300 10.95 16.91 -6.88
CA LEU A 300 10.51 17.99 -7.75
C LEU A 300 11.19 19.34 -7.40
N GLY A 301 12.21 19.33 -6.55
CA GLY A 301 13.06 20.49 -6.26
C GLY A 301 12.68 21.30 -5.03
N ALA A 302 11.62 20.92 -4.30
CA ALA A 302 11.14 21.70 -3.17
C ALA A 302 11.98 21.53 -1.89
N GLU A 303 11.96 22.57 -1.06
CA GLU A 303 12.21 22.47 0.37
C GLU A 303 10.93 21.97 1.06
N VAL A 304 11.04 20.86 1.79
CA VAL A 304 9.85 20.12 2.27
C VAL A 304 9.80 20.04 3.79
N TYR A 305 8.62 20.32 4.31
CA TYR A 305 8.25 20.25 5.72
C TYR A 305 7.15 19.22 5.92
N ILE A 306 7.37 18.21 6.75
CA ILE A 306 6.29 17.37 7.27
C ILE A 306 5.73 18.06 8.51
N VAL A 307 4.43 18.35 8.51
CA VAL A 307 3.71 18.93 9.64
C VAL A 307 2.87 17.84 10.28
N TYR A 308 3.26 17.44 11.49
CA TYR A 308 2.62 16.35 12.21
C TYR A 308 2.27 16.74 13.64
N ARG A 309 1.00 16.51 14.00
CA ARG A 309 0.45 16.91 15.30
C ARG A 309 0.95 16.10 16.50
N ARG A 310 1.70 15.00 16.29
CA ARG A 310 2.27 14.17 17.37
C ARG A 310 3.79 14.15 17.29
N SER A 311 4.43 13.37 18.16
CA SER A 311 5.89 13.20 18.12
C SER A 311 6.31 12.12 17.14
N GLU A 312 7.62 11.96 16.97
CA GLU A 312 8.20 10.98 16.06
C GLU A 312 7.84 9.53 16.42
N SER A 313 7.77 9.19 17.71
CA SER A 313 7.42 7.85 18.18
C SER A 313 5.98 7.44 17.82
N GLU A 314 5.11 8.42 17.52
CA GLU A 314 3.75 8.16 17.09
C GLU A 314 3.58 8.20 15.57
N LEU A 315 4.65 8.34 14.77
CA LEU A 315 4.56 8.26 13.31
C LEU A 315 4.05 6.87 12.89
N PRO A 316 2.94 6.79 12.13
CA PRO A 316 2.47 5.52 11.59
C PRO A 316 3.19 5.10 10.30
N ALA A 317 4.09 5.92 9.76
CA ALA A 317 4.89 5.57 8.60
C ALA A 317 5.91 4.45 8.92
N ARG A 318 6.27 3.70 7.89
CA ARG A 318 7.28 2.64 7.95
C ARG A 318 8.64 3.25 8.31
N VAL A 319 9.35 2.62 9.24
CA VAL A 319 10.57 3.19 9.85
C VAL A 319 11.66 3.48 8.81
N GLU A 320 11.84 2.57 7.84
CA GLU A 320 12.79 2.74 6.73
C GLU A 320 12.49 4.00 5.91
N GLU A 321 11.22 4.35 5.70
CA GLU A 321 10.84 5.52 4.89
C GLU A 321 11.02 6.84 5.66
N VAL A 322 10.80 6.83 6.98
CA VAL A 322 11.10 7.98 7.85
C VAL A 322 12.60 8.24 7.87
N HIS A 323 13.41 7.18 7.95
CA HIS A 323 14.86 7.26 7.84
C HIS A 323 15.28 7.86 6.49
N HIS A 324 14.77 7.32 5.38
CA HIS A 324 15.09 7.85 4.05
C HIS A 324 14.67 9.30 3.87
N ALA A 325 13.51 9.69 4.38
CA ALA A 325 13.04 11.08 4.32
C ALA A 325 14.00 12.04 5.04
N LYS A 326 14.52 11.65 6.20
CA LYS A 326 15.49 12.45 6.96
C LYS A 326 16.83 12.59 6.22
N GLU A 327 17.35 11.50 5.67
CA GLU A 327 18.57 11.51 4.85
C GLU A 327 18.42 12.37 3.59
N GLU A 328 17.22 12.43 3.02
CA GLU A 328 16.87 13.28 1.87
C GLU A 328 16.67 14.76 2.27
N GLY A 329 16.83 15.11 3.55
CA GLY A 329 16.77 16.49 4.06
C GLY A 329 15.36 17.03 4.29
N ILE A 330 14.35 16.16 4.41
CA ILE A 330 12.97 16.57 4.73
C ILE A 330 12.89 16.97 6.19
N LYS A 331 12.33 18.15 6.47
CA LYS A 331 12.23 18.73 7.81
C LYS A 331 10.97 18.21 8.53
N LEU A 332 11.12 17.64 9.72
CA LEU A 332 9.99 17.18 10.53
C LEU A 332 9.55 18.24 11.54
N ASN A 333 8.44 18.91 11.25
CA ASN A 333 7.75 19.82 12.18
C ASN A 333 6.74 19.00 13.01
N LEU A 334 7.28 18.32 14.02
CA LEU A 334 6.50 17.53 14.98
C LEU A 334 5.74 18.43 15.96
N LEU A 335 4.76 17.85 16.66
CA LEU A 335 3.91 18.57 17.62
C LEU A 335 3.38 19.89 17.06
N THR A 336 2.96 19.86 15.80
CA THR A 336 2.50 21.04 15.06
C THR A 336 1.23 20.68 14.30
N ASN A 337 0.20 21.52 14.40
CA ASN A 337 -1.07 21.32 13.70
C ASN A 337 -1.48 22.59 12.92
N PRO A 338 -1.88 22.50 11.64
CA PRO A 338 -2.40 23.64 10.90
C PRO A 338 -3.73 24.14 11.47
N VAL A 339 -3.93 25.45 11.43
CA VAL A 339 -5.21 26.10 11.80
C VAL A 339 -5.80 26.96 10.68
N GLU A 340 -4.96 27.44 9.75
CA GLU A 340 -5.37 28.26 8.60
C GLU A 340 -4.29 28.22 7.52
N ILE A 341 -4.70 28.14 6.25
CA ILE A 341 -3.81 28.30 5.09
C ILE A 341 -3.98 29.72 4.57
N LEU A 342 -2.87 30.45 4.44
CA LEU A 342 -2.85 31.87 4.11
C LEU A 342 -2.69 32.06 2.60
N GLY A 343 -3.53 32.90 2.00
CA GLY A 343 -3.49 33.25 0.59
C GLY A 343 -2.85 34.60 0.29
N ASP A 344 -2.24 34.75 -0.88
CA ASP A 344 -1.90 36.03 -1.48
C ASP A 344 -3.11 36.68 -2.18
N GLU A 345 -2.89 37.83 -2.81
CA GLU A 345 -3.93 38.58 -3.53
C GLU A 345 -4.47 37.86 -4.79
N ASN A 346 -3.73 36.88 -5.31
CA ASN A 346 -4.10 36.08 -6.47
C ASN A 346 -4.71 34.72 -6.10
N GLY A 347 -4.95 34.48 -4.80
CA GLY A 347 -5.51 33.22 -4.29
C GLY A 347 -4.52 32.06 -4.27
N TRP A 348 -3.20 32.32 -4.32
CA TRP A 348 -2.16 31.33 -4.12
C TRP A 348 -1.76 31.22 -2.65
N VAL A 349 -1.39 30.01 -2.24
CA VAL A 349 -0.79 29.78 -0.92
C VAL A 349 0.48 30.63 -0.76
N LYS A 350 0.57 31.38 0.35
CA LYS A 350 1.77 32.14 0.77
C LYS A 350 2.29 31.73 2.15
N GLY A 351 1.53 30.92 2.88
CA GLY A 351 1.90 30.48 4.22
C GLY A 351 0.85 29.61 4.88
N MET A 352 1.18 29.08 6.04
CA MET A 352 0.28 28.28 6.86
C MET A 352 0.46 28.67 8.33
N LYS A 353 -0.64 29.09 8.95
CA LYS A 353 -0.69 29.33 10.39
C LYS A 353 -0.85 27.97 11.08
N CYS A 354 0.00 27.73 12.06
CA CYS A 354 0.05 26.50 12.84
C CYS A 354 -0.04 26.82 14.33
N ILE A 355 -0.42 25.83 15.13
CA ILE A 355 -0.37 25.84 16.59
C ILE A 355 0.55 24.72 17.08
N LYS A 356 1.23 24.93 18.22
CA LYS A 356 2.02 23.87 18.87
C LYS A 356 1.10 22.94 19.66
N MET A 357 1.53 21.68 19.71
CA MET A 357 0.86 20.62 20.44
C MET A 357 1.74 20.14 21.60
N GLU A 358 1.11 19.59 22.62
CA GLU A 358 1.75 18.71 23.60
C GLU A 358 1.07 17.32 23.58
N LEU A 359 1.76 16.31 24.13
CA LEU A 359 1.20 14.96 24.19
C LEU A 359 0.46 14.74 25.52
N GLY A 360 -0.82 14.42 25.43
CA GLY A 360 -1.62 13.92 26.56
C GLY A 360 -1.57 12.39 26.69
N GLU A 361 -2.64 11.85 27.26
CA GLU A 361 -2.83 10.40 27.45
C GLU A 361 -3.00 9.64 26.12
N PRO A 362 -2.67 8.34 26.08
CA PRO A 362 -2.95 7.48 24.92
C PRO A 362 -4.42 7.49 24.48
N ASP A 363 -4.65 7.48 23.16
CA ASP A 363 -5.95 7.25 22.55
C ASP A 363 -6.25 5.74 22.41
N GLN A 364 -7.40 5.41 21.83
CA GLN A 364 -7.82 4.01 21.59
C GLN A 364 -6.86 3.24 20.67
N SER A 365 -6.04 3.93 19.88
CA SER A 365 -4.98 3.31 19.07
C SER A 365 -3.67 3.11 19.84
N GLY A 366 -3.65 3.46 21.14
CA GLY A 366 -2.46 3.38 22.00
C GLY A 366 -1.48 4.54 21.83
N ARG A 367 -1.76 5.49 20.92
CA ARG A 367 -0.88 6.63 20.64
C ARG A 367 -1.31 7.84 21.47
N ARG A 368 -0.35 8.59 22.01
CA ARG A 368 -0.64 9.79 22.81
C ARG A 368 -1.44 10.82 22.02
N ARG A 369 -2.48 11.36 22.65
CA ARG A 369 -3.35 12.38 22.06
C ARG A 369 -2.61 13.71 21.97
N PRO A 370 -2.71 14.43 20.84
CA PRO A 370 -2.18 15.77 20.75
C PRO A 370 -3.17 16.76 21.39
N ILE A 371 -2.67 17.66 22.23
CA ILE A 371 -3.42 18.72 22.91
C ILE A 371 -2.83 20.05 22.47
N GLU A 372 -3.66 21.01 22.07
CA GLU A 372 -3.22 22.34 21.65
C GLU A 372 -2.63 23.11 22.82
N ILE A 373 -1.54 23.84 22.58
CA ILE A 373 -0.98 24.80 23.52
C ILE A 373 -1.53 26.18 23.15
N PRO A 374 -2.48 26.77 23.89
CA PRO A 374 -3.08 28.05 23.53
C PRO A 374 -2.04 29.18 23.47
N GLY A 375 -2.16 30.09 22.49
CA GLY A 375 -1.23 31.21 22.34
C GLY A 375 0.13 30.84 21.72
N SER A 376 0.30 29.61 21.25
CA SER A 376 1.53 29.12 20.62
C SER A 376 1.53 29.23 19.08
N GLU A 377 0.60 30.01 18.52
CA GLU A 377 0.43 30.12 17.09
C GLU A 377 1.64 30.76 16.42
N PHE A 378 2.03 30.21 15.28
CA PHE A 378 3.12 30.72 14.46
C PHE A 378 2.82 30.47 12.99
N THR A 379 3.51 31.20 12.11
CA THR A 379 3.33 31.07 10.66
C THR A 379 4.56 30.43 10.03
N ILE A 380 4.31 29.48 9.13
CA ILE A 380 5.32 28.92 8.24
C ILE A 380 5.08 29.54 6.86
N GLU A 381 6.08 30.21 6.30
CA GLU A 381 6.02 30.72 4.93
C GLU A 381 6.22 29.56 3.95
N LEU A 382 5.27 29.38 3.04
CA LEU A 382 5.25 28.26 2.09
C LEU A 382 4.39 28.58 0.87
N ASP A 383 4.59 27.83 -0.20
CA ASP A 383 3.98 28.06 -1.52
C ASP A 383 2.97 26.96 -1.88
N SER A 384 3.00 25.82 -1.17
CA SER A 384 2.09 24.71 -1.40
C SER A 384 1.87 23.89 -0.14
N VAL A 385 0.67 23.32 -0.01
CA VAL A 385 0.26 22.44 1.09
C VAL A 385 -0.32 21.16 0.53
N ILE A 386 0.17 20.00 0.99
CA ILE A 386 -0.34 18.69 0.61
C ILE A 386 -1.03 18.05 1.83
N MET A 387 -2.33 17.84 1.72
CA MET A 387 -3.17 17.28 2.79
C MET A 387 -3.13 15.74 2.74
N SER A 388 -2.53 15.11 3.77
CA SER A 388 -2.35 13.66 3.89
C SER A 388 -2.97 13.13 5.19
N LEU A 389 -4.28 13.33 5.35
CA LEU A 389 -5.04 13.00 6.58
C LEU A 389 -5.68 11.59 6.57
N GLY A 390 -5.39 10.80 5.55
CA GLY A 390 -6.03 9.51 5.29
C GLY A 390 -7.27 9.64 4.40
N THR A 391 -7.88 8.50 4.13
CA THR A 391 -8.96 8.37 3.14
C THR A 391 -10.17 7.65 3.70
N SER A 392 -11.28 7.68 2.97
CA SER A 392 -12.49 6.88 3.23
C SER A 392 -12.94 6.14 1.96
N PRO A 393 -13.72 5.06 2.11
CA PRO A 393 -14.37 4.39 0.98
C PRO A 393 -15.31 5.32 0.22
N ASN A 394 -15.46 5.06 -1.08
CA ASN A 394 -16.41 5.79 -1.93
C ASN A 394 -17.81 5.19 -1.73
N PRO A 395 -18.84 5.99 -1.39
CA PRO A 395 -20.19 5.48 -1.13
C PRO A 395 -20.88 4.91 -2.38
N LEU A 396 -20.34 5.14 -3.58
CA LEU A 396 -20.97 4.81 -4.85
C LEU A 396 -21.53 3.38 -4.91
N ILE A 397 -20.68 2.37 -4.70
CA ILE A 397 -21.08 0.95 -4.81
C ILE A 397 -22.21 0.61 -3.83
N ALA A 398 -22.09 1.04 -2.57
CA ALA A 398 -23.12 0.80 -1.56
C ALA A 398 -24.43 1.55 -1.88
N SER A 399 -24.34 2.79 -2.36
CA SER A 399 -25.52 3.62 -2.67
C SER A 399 -26.34 3.10 -3.86
N THR A 400 -25.74 2.30 -4.73
CA THR A 400 -26.39 1.74 -5.93
C THR A 400 -26.65 0.24 -5.82
N THR A 401 -26.49 -0.36 -4.65
CA THR A 401 -26.65 -1.81 -4.46
C THR A 401 -27.59 -2.08 -3.30
N GLU A 402 -28.82 -2.50 -3.61
CA GLU A 402 -29.79 -2.87 -2.57
C GLU A 402 -29.29 -4.07 -1.75
N GLY A 403 -29.43 -3.98 -0.42
CA GLY A 403 -28.98 -5.00 0.52
C GLY A 403 -27.50 -4.93 0.92
N LEU A 404 -26.74 -3.95 0.43
CA LEU A 404 -25.33 -3.76 0.81
C LEU A 404 -25.17 -2.65 1.85
N GLU A 405 -24.98 -3.02 3.12
CA GLU A 405 -24.88 -2.06 4.22
C GLU A 405 -23.49 -1.43 4.33
N SER A 406 -23.46 -0.21 4.86
CA SER A 406 -22.24 0.52 5.19
C SER A 406 -22.27 1.04 6.63
N THR A 407 -21.11 1.01 7.26
CA THR A 407 -20.89 1.61 8.58
C THR A 407 -21.05 3.13 8.54
N LYS A 408 -21.16 3.78 9.71
CA LYS A 408 -21.15 5.26 9.83
C LYS A 408 -19.90 5.94 9.23
N ARG A 409 -18.81 5.19 9.02
CA ARG A 409 -17.56 5.68 8.42
C ARG A 409 -17.52 5.49 6.89
N GLY A 410 -18.58 4.94 6.30
CA GLY A 410 -18.67 4.65 4.87
C GLY A 410 -18.03 3.33 4.45
N CYS A 411 -17.49 2.54 5.37
CA CYS A 411 -16.94 1.21 5.05
C CYS A 411 -18.05 0.18 4.87
N ILE A 412 -17.89 -0.74 3.92
CA ILE A 412 -18.81 -1.85 3.68
C ILE A 412 -18.82 -2.76 4.91
N VAL A 413 -20.02 -3.16 5.34
CA VAL A 413 -20.18 -4.13 6.43
C VAL A 413 -19.87 -5.52 5.88
N ALA A 414 -18.83 -6.15 6.43
CA ALA A 414 -18.41 -7.50 6.08
C ALA A 414 -17.88 -8.26 7.29
N GLU A 415 -18.05 -9.58 7.29
CA GLU A 415 -17.51 -10.48 8.31
C GLU A 415 -15.97 -10.56 8.24
N GLU A 416 -15.29 -10.53 9.39
CA GLU A 416 -13.82 -10.45 9.46
C GLU A 416 -13.08 -11.68 8.91
N GLU A 417 -13.67 -12.87 9.05
CA GLU A 417 -13.03 -14.13 8.65
C GLU A 417 -13.37 -14.58 7.23
N THR A 418 -14.53 -14.19 6.71
CA THR A 418 -15.04 -14.64 5.41
C THR A 418 -15.09 -13.52 4.38
N GLY A 419 -15.19 -12.27 4.81
CA GLY A 419 -15.50 -11.13 3.96
C GLY A 419 -16.94 -11.11 3.46
N ALA A 420 -17.82 -12.00 3.92
CA ALA A 420 -19.22 -12.01 3.50
C ALA A 420 -19.92 -10.69 3.90
N THR A 421 -20.65 -10.10 2.96
CA THR A 421 -21.41 -8.86 3.21
C THR A 421 -22.87 -9.15 3.56
N THR A 422 -23.65 -8.11 3.81
CA THR A 422 -25.09 -8.20 4.01
C THR A 422 -25.86 -8.62 2.75
N LYS A 423 -25.26 -8.54 1.55
CA LYS A 423 -25.86 -9.03 0.30
C LYS A 423 -25.32 -10.43 -0.02
N VAL A 424 -26.23 -11.39 -0.14
CA VAL A 424 -25.89 -12.80 -0.43
C VAL A 424 -25.11 -12.92 -1.74
N GLY A 425 -24.03 -13.70 -1.73
CA GLY A 425 -23.14 -13.87 -2.90
C GLY A 425 -22.17 -12.72 -3.13
N VAL A 426 -22.21 -11.67 -2.29
CA VAL A 426 -21.30 -10.52 -2.35
C VAL A 426 -20.37 -10.53 -1.13
N PHE A 427 -19.09 -10.43 -1.40
CA PHE A 427 -17.99 -10.40 -0.44
C PHE A 427 -17.24 -9.07 -0.56
N ALA A 428 -16.55 -8.63 0.49
CA ALA A 428 -15.74 -7.43 0.48
C ALA A 428 -14.48 -7.60 1.33
N GLY A 429 -13.42 -6.88 0.98
CA GLY A 429 -12.15 -6.97 1.71
C GLY A 429 -11.22 -5.79 1.49
N GLY A 430 -10.17 -5.74 2.31
CA GLY A 430 -9.19 -4.68 2.33
C GLY A 430 -9.78 -3.34 2.78
N ASP A 431 -9.22 -2.25 2.26
CA ASP A 431 -9.52 -0.90 2.75
C ASP A 431 -10.99 -0.48 2.53
N ALA A 432 -11.75 -1.18 1.70
CA ALA A 432 -13.20 -0.98 1.55
C ALA A 432 -13.99 -1.34 2.83
N VAL A 433 -13.46 -2.26 3.64
CA VAL A 433 -14.05 -2.75 4.90
C VAL A 433 -13.37 -2.11 6.10
N THR A 434 -12.04 -2.07 6.12
CA THR A 434 -11.29 -1.59 7.30
C THR A 434 -11.05 -0.08 7.31
N GLY A 435 -11.23 0.60 6.17
CA GLY A 435 -10.60 1.89 5.91
C GLY A 435 -9.09 1.73 5.67
N ALA A 436 -8.40 2.86 5.44
CA ALA A 436 -6.98 2.88 5.08
C ALA A 436 -6.12 2.03 6.02
N ALA A 437 -5.45 1.01 5.46
CA ALA A 437 -4.65 0.04 6.21
C ALA A 437 -3.27 -0.16 5.56
N THR A 438 -2.84 -1.42 5.35
CA THR A 438 -1.59 -1.76 4.69
C THR A 438 -1.84 -2.74 3.54
N VAL A 439 -0.98 -2.70 2.52
CA VAL A 439 -1.06 -3.57 1.32
C VAL A 439 -1.28 -5.04 1.71
N ILE A 440 -0.50 -5.55 2.66
CA ILE A 440 -0.56 -6.95 3.07
C ILE A 440 -1.82 -7.31 3.87
N LEU A 441 -2.42 -6.37 4.61
CA LEU A 441 -3.73 -6.59 5.24
C LEU A 441 -4.83 -6.69 4.17
N ALA A 442 -4.76 -5.85 3.14
CA ALA A 442 -5.66 -5.94 2.00
C ALA A 442 -5.52 -7.28 1.25
N MET A 443 -4.29 -7.75 1.05
CA MET A 443 -4.04 -9.09 0.48
C MET A 443 -4.58 -10.20 1.39
N GLY A 444 -4.37 -10.12 2.70
CA GLY A 444 -4.92 -11.08 3.67
C GLY A 444 -6.44 -11.17 3.60
N ALA A 445 -7.13 -10.03 3.51
CA ALA A 445 -8.57 -9.99 3.31
C ALA A 445 -9.00 -10.61 1.97
N GLY A 446 -8.26 -10.35 0.89
CA GLY A 446 -8.50 -10.98 -0.41
C GLY A 446 -8.35 -12.50 -0.37
N LYS A 447 -7.32 -13.02 0.32
CA LYS A 447 -7.09 -14.47 0.50
C LYS A 447 -8.20 -15.14 1.32
N LYS A 448 -8.64 -14.50 2.41
CA LYS A 448 -9.78 -14.98 3.21
C LYS A 448 -11.07 -15.01 2.38
N ALA A 449 -11.36 -13.95 1.64
CA ALA A 449 -12.53 -13.87 0.77
C ALA A 449 -12.49 -14.89 -0.37
N ALA A 450 -11.35 -15.10 -1.02
CA ALA A 450 -11.20 -16.15 -2.05
C ALA A 450 -11.50 -17.55 -1.50
N LYS A 451 -11.06 -17.84 -0.26
CA LYS A 451 -11.41 -19.08 0.42
C LYS A 451 -12.91 -19.19 0.67
N ALA A 452 -13.54 -18.15 1.21
CA ALA A 452 -14.97 -18.14 1.50
C ALA A 452 -15.84 -18.21 0.24
N ILE A 453 -15.43 -17.56 -0.86
CA ILE A 453 -16.10 -17.66 -2.17
C ILE A 453 -16.01 -19.09 -2.70
N ASP A 454 -14.85 -19.73 -2.58
CA ASP A 454 -14.70 -21.12 -3.00
C ASP A 454 -15.60 -22.09 -2.22
N GLU A 455 -15.71 -21.90 -0.90
CA GLU A 455 -16.63 -22.67 -0.04
C GLU A 455 -18.09 -22.40 -0.45
N TYR A 456 -18.48 -21.13 -0.57
CA TYR A 456 -19.82 -20.70 -0.98
C TYR A 456 -20.25 -21.26 -2.34
N LEU A 457 -19.33 -21.31 -3.30
CA LEU A 457 -19.61 -21.83 -4.63
C LEU A 457 -19.49 -23.35 -4.71
N SER A 458 -18.75 -24.01 -3.83
CA SER A 458 -18.67 -25.48 -3.82
C SER A 458 -19.93 -26.13 -3.25
N ASP A 459 -20.64 -25.43 -2.35
CA ASP A 459 -21.92 -25.88 -1.77
C ASP A 459 -23.12 -25.66 -2.72
N LYS A 460 -22.90 -25.10 -3.91
CA LYS A 460 -23.89 -24.91 -4.99
C LYS A 460 -23.55 -25.80 -6.19
#